data_AF-F9RNF7-F1
#
_entry.id   AF-F9RNF7-F1
#
_cell.length_a   1.000
_cell.length_b   1.000
_cell.length_c   1.000
_cell.angle_alpha   90.00
_cell.angle_beta   90.00
_cell.angle_gamma   90.00
#
_symmetry.space_group_name_H-M   'P 1'
#
loop_
_entity.id
_entity.type
_entity.pdbx_description
1 polymer ?
#
loop_
_entity_poly.entity_id
_entity_poly.type
_entity_poly.pdbx_seq_one_letter_code
_entity_poly.pdbx_strand_id
1 'polypeptide(L)'
;MKDYALASCLIAIDPQNPLARDLAGMKRAHSFMGKGKYRIVQDQHTFETLSDPYAEAANFMIQQSERLIGVMKNGQRSKSYGCLQVYHSQAFEELIAEQDRFMYLTEMK
;
A
#
# COMPACT_ATOMS: atom_id res chain seq x y z
N MET A 1 -6.67 -2.50 2.74
CA MET A 1 -5.32 -1.91 2.93
C MET A 1 -4.28 -2.53 1.99
N LYS A 2 -4.15 -3.86 1.93
CA LYS A 2 -3.21 -4.53 1.01
C LYS A 2 -3.36 -4.12 -0.45
N ASP A 3 -4.58 -4.11 -0.98
CA ASP A 3 -4.84 -3.71 -2.38
C ASP A 3 -4.53 -2.22 -2.64
N TYR A 4 -4.75 -1.37 -1.63
CA TYR A 4 -4.34 0.04 -1.69
C TYR A 4 -2.83 0.18 -1.81
N ALA A 5 -2.08 -0.61 -1.03
CA ALA A 5 -0.62 -0.63 -1.09
C ALA A 5 -0.12 -1.16 -2.44
N LEU A 6 -0.73 -2.24 -2.96
CA LEU A 6 -0.41 -2.81 -4.26
C LEU A 6 -0.61 -1.79 -5.39
N ALA A 7 -1.77 -1.15 -5.44
CA ALA A 7 -2.04 -0.11 -6.44
C ALA A 7 -1.07 1.06 -6.32
N SER A 8 -0.72 1.46 -5.09
CA SER A 8 0.26 2.53 -4.85
C SER A 8 1.66 2.15 -5.34
N CYS A 9 2.10 0.91 -5.08
CA CYS A 9 3.38 0.40 -5.56
C CYS A 9 3.44 0.34 -7.09
N LEU A 10 2.40 -0.18 -7.74
CA LEU A 10 2.31 -0.28 -9.20
C LEU A 10 2.24 1.10 -9.89
N ILE A 11 1.75 2.14 -9.22
CA ILE A 11 1.84 3.52 -9.72
C ILE A 11 3.28 4.05 -9.57
N ALA A 12 3.93 3.76 -8.44
CA ALA A 12 5.27 4.29 -8.14
C ALA A 12 6.36 3.74 -9.09
N ILE A 13 6.22 2.52 -9.60
CA ILE A 13 7.21 1.92 -10.51
C ILE A 13 7.32 2.65 -11.86
N ASP A 14 6.20 3.20 -12.34
CA ASP A 14 6.08 3.95 -13.60
C ASP A 14 4.87 4.89 -13.54
N PRO A 15 5.04 6.11 -13.01
CA PRO A 15 3.95 7.08 -12.85
C PRO A 15 3.35 7.57 -14.16
N GLN A 16 4.04 7.39 -15.29
CA GLN A 16 3.60 7.83 -16.61
C GLN A 16 2.91 6.69 -17.39
N ASN A 17 2.78 5.51 -16.78
CA ASN A 17 2.11 4.37 -17.39
C ASN A 17 0.64 4.73 -17.74
N PRO A 18 0.14 4.34 -18.93
CA PRO A 18 -1.28 4.52 -19.28
C PRO A 18 -2.26 3.94 -18.25
N LEU A 19 -1.87 2.87 -17.54
CA LEU A 19 -2.64 2.24 -16.47
C LEU A 19 -2.65 3.03 -15.16
N ALA A 20 -1.79 4.04 -14.99
CA ALA A 20 -1.68 4.80 -13.75
C ALA A 20 -3.01 5.45 -13.34
N ARG A 21 -3.82 5.89 -14.32
CA ARG A 21 -5.16 6.45 -14.08
C ARG A 21 -6.12 5.40 -13.49
N ASP A 22 -6.12 4.20 -14.04
CA ASP A 22 -6.99 3.10 -13.58
C ASP A 22 -6.55 2.60 -12.20
N LEU A 23 -5.23 2.44 -12.01
CA LEU A 23 -4.65 2.12 -10.71
C LEU A 23 -4.96 3.20 -9.67
N ALA A 24 -4.97 4.48 -10.04
CA ALA A 24 -5.38 5.56 -9.14
C ALA A 24 -6.87 5.45 -8.78
N GLY A 25 -7.71 5.00 -9.72
CA GLY A 25 -9.11 4.64 -9.45
C GLY A 25 -9.24 3.53 -8.39
N MET A 26 -8.52 2.42 -8.58
CA MET A 26 -8.47 1.33 -7.60
C MET A 26 -7.94 1.79 -6.24
N LYS A 27 -6.83 2.54 -6.22
CA LYS A 27 -6.25 3.11 -5.01
C LYS A 27 -7.29 3.95 -4.26
N ARG A 28 -8.02 4.84 -4.95
CA ARG A 28 -9.10 5.63 -4.33
C ARG A 28 -10.23 4.76 -3.81
N ALA A 29 -10.67 3.75 -4.56
CA ALA A 29 -11.74 2.85 -4.13
C ALA A 29 -11.36 2.08 -2.86
N HIS A 30 -10.17 1.46 -2.82
CA HIS A 30 -9.70 0.74 -1.64
C HIS A 30 -9.36 1.67 -0.47
N SER A 31 -8.98 2.91 -0.74
CA SER A 31 -8.86 3.95 0.29
C SER A 31 -10.24 4.28 0.86
N PHE A 32 -11.25 4.54 0.03
CA PHE A 32 -12.60 4.88 0.47
C PHE A 32 -13.27 3.73 1.24
N MET A 33 -13.27 2.52 0.68
CA MET A 33 -13.79 1.31 1.34
C MET A 33 -13.09 1.02 2.67
N GLY A 34 -11.84 1.47 2.80
CA GLY A 34 -11.01 1.22 3.95
C GLY A 34 -10.92 2.38 4.97
N LYS A 35 -11.25 3.61 4.57
CA LYS A 35 -11.21 4.82 5.41
C LYS A 35 -12.28 4.82 6.51
N GLY A 36 -13.23 3.90 6.44
CA GLY A 36 -14.13 3.58 7.57
C GLY A 36 -13.56 2.59 8.58
N LYS A 37 -12.50 1.85 8.23
CA LYS A 37 -11.95 0.76 9.07
C LYS A 37 -10.76 1.19 9.91
N TYR A 38 -9.83 1.98 9.36
CA TYR A 38 -8.63 2.42 10.07
C TYR A 38 -8.62 3.94 10.27
N ARG A 39 -8.22 4.36 11.47
CA ARG A 39 -8.10 5.77 11.87
C ARG A 39 -6.77 6.35 11.40
N ILE A 40 -6.84 7.54 10.80
CA ILE A 40 -5.68 8.43 10.64
C ILE A 40 -5.53 9.23 11.92
N VAL A 41 -4.34 9.21 12.52
CA VAL A 41 -4.03 9.95 13.75
C VAL A 41 -3.33 11.24 13.36
N GLN A 42 -3.86 12.37 13.83
CA GLN A 42 -3.28 13.69 13.61
C GLN A 42 -3.05 14.38 14.96
N ASP A 43 -2.03 15.25 15.01
CA ASP A 43 -1.84 16.19 16.10
C ASP A 43 -3.03 17.17 16.16
N GLN A 44 -3.52 17.45 17.36
CA GLN A 44 -4.73 18.26 17.55
C GLN A 44 -4.50 19.76 17.37
N HIS A 45 -3.24 20.21 17.42
CA HIS A 45 -2.85 21.62 17.36
C HIS A 45 -2.23 21.98 16.01
N THR A 46 -1.39 21.11 15.45
CA THR A 46 -0.70 21.33 14.17
C THR A 46 -1.44 20.71 12.99
N PHE A 47 -2.36 19.77 13.24
CA PHE A 47 -3.01 18.93 12.22
C PHE A 47 -2.05 18.04 11.42
N GLU A 48 -0.81 17.90 11.86
CA GLU A 48 0.16 17.00 11.24
C GLU A 48 -0.27 15.54 11.41
N THR A 49 -0.14 14.74 10.36
CA THR A 49 -0.42 13.30 10.41
C THR A 49 0.67 12.60 11.22
N LEU A 50 0.29 12.09 12.39
CA LEU A 50 1.14 11.28 13.26
C LEU A 50 1.17 9.82 12.82
N SER A 51 0.06 9.31 12.28
CA SER A 51 0.01 7.96 11.73
C SER A 51 -1.09 7.84 10.67
N ASP A 52 -0.74 7.27 9.52
CA ASP A 52 -1.68 6.87 8.47
C ASP A 52 -1.36 5.41 8.06
N PRO A 53 -2.16 4.44 8.53
CA PRO A 53 -1.97 3.03 8.21
C PRO A 53 -1.91 2.72 6.70
N TYR A 54 -2.62 3.50 5.87
CA TYR A 54 -2.59 3.33 4.42
C TYR A 54 -1.27 3.81 3.84
N ALA A 55 -0.79 4.97 4.30
CA ALA A 55 0.52 5.49 3.88
C ALA A 55 1.65 4.56 4.33
N GLU A 56 1.59 4.03 5.55
CA GLU A 56 2.56 3.08 6.09
C GLU A 56 2.65 1.82 5.21
N ALA A 57 1.50 1.20 4.92
CA ALA A 57 1.44 0.01 4.07
C ALA A 57 1.97 0.26 2.65
N ALA A 58 1.64 1.41 2.05
CA ALA A 58 2.13 1.77 0.73
C ALA A 58 3.64 2.03 0.71
N ASN A 59 4.16 2.78 1.70
CA ASN A 59 5.58 3.11 1.81
C ASN A 59 6.41 1.85 2.02
N PHE A 60 5.99 0.97 2.94
CA PHE A 60 6.65 -0.31 3.16
C PHE A 60 6.73 -1.10 1.86
N MET A 61 5.59 -1.25 1.15
CA MET A 61 5.57 -2.03 -0.09
C MET A 61 6.51 -1.45 -1.16
N ILE A 62 6.47 -0.12 -1.36
CA ILE A 62 7.34 0.57 -2.31
C ILE A 62 8.81 0.29 -1.95
N GLN A 63 9.22 0.55 -0.71
CA GLN A 63 10.61 0.38 -0.26
C GLN A 63 11.11 -1.06 -0.39
N GLN A 64 10.30 -2.05 -0.01
CA GLN A 64 10.69 -3.46 -0.15
C GLN A 64 10.74 -3.90 -1.62
N SER A 65 9.86 -3.36 -2.47
CA SER A 65 9.79 -3.74 -3.89
C SER A 65 11.00 -3.26 -4.70
N GLU A 66 11.64 -2.14 -4.33
CA GLU A 66 12.79 -1.57 -5.05
C GLU A 66 13.98 -2.53 -5.13
N ARG A 67 14.09 -3.44 -4.16
CA ARG A 67 15.16 -4.45 -4.09
C ARG A 67 14.86 -5.71 -4.90
N LEU A 68 13.64 -5.84 -5.42
CA LEU A 68 13.12 -7.05 -6.04
C LEU A 68 12.80 -6.78 -7.52
N ILE A 69 13.67 -7.26 -8.41
CA ILE A 69 13.48 -7.15 -9.85
C ILE A 69 13.30 -8.54 -10.44
N GLY A 70 12.14 -8.78 -11.06
CA GLY A 70 11.87 -10.03 -11.76
C GLY A 70 12.53 -10.04 -13.12
N VAL A 71 12.94 -11.22 -13.60
CA VAL A 71 13.42 -11.43 -14.98
C VAL A 71 12.41 -12.30 -15.70
N MET A 72 11.83 -11.76 -16.78
CA MET A 72 10.86 -12.46 -17.61
C MET A 72 11.56 -13.44 -18.56
N LYS A 73 10.80 -14.40 -19.12
CA LYS A 73 11.34 -15.40 -20.07
C LYS A 73 12.02 -14.79 -21.30
N ASN A 74 11.61 -13.59 -21.70
CA ASN A 74 12.20 -12.83 -22.81
C ASN A 74 13.41 -11.98 -22.40
N GLY A 75 13.92 -12.13 -21.18
CA GLY A 75 15.06 -11.38 -20.64
C GLY A 75 14.72 -9.97 -20.13
N GLN A 76 13.48 -9.50 -20.29
CA GLN A 76 13.08 -8.19 -19.79
C GLN A 76 12.98 -8.19 -18.27
N ARG A 77 13.36 -7.05 -17.66
CA ARG A 77 13.22 -6.82 -16.22
C ARG A 77 11.84 -6.29 -15.91
N SER A 78 11.22 -6.81 -14.86
CA SER A 78 9.90 -6.38 -14.40
C SER A 78 9.99 -5.84 -12.97
N LYS A 79 9.69 -4.54 -12.80
CA LYS A 79 9.56 -3.91 -11.48
C LYS A 79 8.24 -4.27 -10.79
N SER A 80 7.17 -4.56 -11.56
CA SER A 80 5.89 -4.97 -10.98
C SER A 80 5.97 -6.32 -10.26
N TYR A 81 6.92 -7.18 -10.65
CA TYR A 81 7.26 -8.39 -9.90
C TYR A 81 7.59 -8.09 -8.43
N GLY A 82 8.36 -7.04 -8.15
CA GLY A 82 8.71 -6.65 -6.78
C GLY A 82 7.48 -6.32 -5.94
N CYS A 83 6.56 -5.51 -6.47
CA CYS A 83 5.29 -5.20 -5.78
C CYS A 83 4.48 -6.46 -5.47
N LEU A 84 4.36 -7.38 -6.44
CA LEU A 84 3.62 -8.63 -6.27
C LEU A 84 4.29 -9.59 -5.28
N GLN A 85 5.63 -9.65 -5.27
CA GLN A 85 6.37 -10.46 -4.33
C GLN A 85 6.19 -9.95 -2.89
N VAL A 86 6.25 -8.63 -2.68
CA VAL A 86 6.00 -8.05 -1.35
C VAL A 86 4.55 -8.25 -0.91
N TYR A 87 3.58 -8.15 -1.83
CA TYR A 87 2.17 -8.39 -1.54
C TYR A 87 1.90 -9.77 -0.91
N HIS A 88 2.70 -10.77 -1.27
CA HIS A 88 2.63 -12.14 -0.75
C HIS A 88 3.67 -12.45 0.35
N SER A 89 4.45 -11.45 0.79
CA SER A 89 5.49 -11.64 1.78
C SER A 89 4.94 -11.67 3.20
N GLN A 90 5.50 -12.53 4.05
CA GLN A 90 5.14 -12.60 5.47
C GLN A 90 5.37 -11.25 6.19
N ALA A 91 6.48 -10.57 5.90
CA ALA A 91 6.78 -9.27 6.50
C ALA A 91 5.70 -8.21 6.20
N PHE A 92 5.09 -8.27 5.01
CA PHE A 92 3.97 -7.39 4.69
C PHE A 92 2.69 -7.79 5.43
N GLU A 93 2.41 -9.08 5.61
CA GLU A 93 1.28 -9.52 6.44
C GLU A 93 1.43 -9.06 7.90
N GLU A 94 2.64 -9.18 8.45
CA GLU A 94 2.97 -8.73 9.81
C GLU A 94 2.74 -7.22 9.96
N LEU A 95 3.23 -6.41 9.01
CA LEU A 95 2.98 -4.97 8.99
C LEU A 95 1.47 -4.66 8.96
N ILE A 96 0.69 -5.36 8.13
CA ILE A 96 -0.75 -5.14 8.02
C ILE A 96 -1.44 -5.47 9.35
N ALA A 97 -1.08 -6.59 10.00
CA ALA A 97 -1.62 -6.96 11.30
C ALA A 97 -1.23 -5.93 12.39
N GLU A 98 -0.02 -5.37 12.35
CA GLU A 98 0.38 -4.30 13.27
C GLU A 98 -0.46 -3.03 13.12
N GLN A 99 -1.03 -2.78 11.94
CA GLN A 99 -1.92 -1.64 11.70
C GLN A 99 -3.30 -1.82 12.32
N ASP A 100 -3.68 -3.04 12.72
CA ASP A 100 -4.99 -3.30 13.33
C ASP A 100 -5.19 -2.52 14.64
N ARG A 101 -4.11 -2.09 15.30
CA ARG A 101 -4.14 -1.18 16.46
C ARG A 101 -4.82 0.17 16.17
N PHE A 102 -4.94 0.53 14.90
CA PHE A 102 -5.59 1.76 14.45
C PHE A 102 -7.00 1.52 13.92
N MET A 103 -7.55 0.31 14.01
CA MET A 103 -8.95 0.07 13.63
C MET A 103 -9.92 0.81 14.56
N TYR A 104 -11.05 1.24 14.02
CA TYR A 104 -12.13 1.77 14.86
C TYR A 104 -12.73 0.64 15.72
N LEU A 105 -12.94 0.92 17.01
CA LEU A 105 -13.39 -0.05 18.03
C LEU A 105 -14.76 -0.72 17.74
N THR A 106 -15.52 -0.22 16.76
CA THR A 106 -16.83 -0.76 16.37
C THR A 106 -16.77 -2.17 15.74
N GLU A 107 -15.59 -2.67 15.37
CA GLU A 107 -15.41 -3.99 14.73
C GLU A 107 -14.69 -5.04 15.62
N MET A 108 -14.40 -4.76 16.89
CA MET A 108 -13.77 -5.76 17.81
C MET A 108 -14.80 -6.73 18.45
N LYS A 109 -15.75 -7.25 17.66
CA LYS A 109 -16.69 -8.28 18.11
C LYS A 109 -16.24 -9.69 17.72
#